data_AF-A0A699XCQ7-F1
#
_entry.id   AF-A0A699XCQ7-F1
#
_cell.length_a   1.000
_cell.length_b   1.000
_cell.length_c   1.000
_cell.angle_alpha   90.00
_cell.angle_beta   90.00
_cell.angle_gamma   90.00
#
_symmetry.space_group_name_H-M   'P 1'
#
loop_
_entity.id
_entity.type
_entity.pdbx_description
1 polymer ?
#
loop_
_entity_poly.entity_id
_entity_poly.type
_entity_poly.pdbx_seq_one_letter_code
_entity_poly.pdbx_strand_id
1 'polypeptide(L)' 'PVKTKIVDPKTGAETPVTISVDDGIRPGTSLADLAKLKPVFKKDGSTTAGT' A
#
# COMPACT_ATOMS: atom_id res chain seq x y z
N PRO A 1 -2.80 -9.56 16.65
CA PRO A 1 -1.67 -10.21 15.92
C PRO A 1 -2.14 -11.54 15.30
N VAL A 2 -1.68 -11.85 14.08
CA VAL A 2 -2.13 -13.01 13.30
C VAL A 2 -0.91 -13.78 12.79
N LYS A 3 -0.84 -15.10 13.09
CA LYS A 3 0.18 -15.99 12.53
C LYS A 3 -0.28 -16.49 11.16
N THR A 4 0.54 -16.30 10.14
CA THR A 4 0.23 -16.69 8.76
C THR A 4 1.52 -16.91 7.97
N LYS A 5 1.43 -17.01 6.64
CA LYS A 5 2.56 -17.05 5.71
C LYS A 5 2.43 -15.95 4.67
N ILE A 6 3.57 -15.39 4.25
CA ILE A 6 3.66 -14.51 3.08
C ILE A 6 4.34 -15.30 1.96
N VAL A 7 3.80 -15.17 0.74
CA VAL A 7 4.39 -15.75 -0.47
C VAL A 7 5.17 -14.66 -1.18
N ASP A 8 6.44 -14.90 -1.48
CA ASP A 8 7.25 -13.98 -2.27
C ASP A 8 6.67 -13.89 -3.70
N PRO A 9 6.25 -12.70 -4.18
CA PRO A 9 5.64 -12.54 -5.50
C PRO A 9 6.61 -12.82 -6.67
N LYS A 10 7.93 -12.81 -6.43
CA LYS A 10 8.95 -13.07 -7.46
C LYS A 10 9.34 -14.54 -7.54
N THR A 11 9.44 -15.21 -6.40
CA THR A 11 10.00 -16.57 -6.30
C THR A 11 8.96 -17.65 -5.96
N GLY A 12 7.80 -17.26 -5.43
CA GLY A 12 6.76 -18.17 -4.96
C GLY A 12 7.09 -18.85 -3.62
N ALA A 13 8.21 -18.51 -2.98
CA ALA A 13 8.60 -19.10 -1.71
C ALA A 13 7.68 -18.64 -0.56
N GLU A 14 7.31 -19.57 0.33
CA GLU A 14 6.46 -19.28 1.49
C GLU A 14 7.30 -19.05 2.75
N THR A 15 7.04 -17.94 3.46
CA THR A 15 7.71 -17.61 4.73
C THR A 15 6.67 -17.45 5.85
N PRO A 16 6.76 -18.24 6.95
CA PRO A 16 5.91 -18.04 8.13
C PRO A 16 6.19 -16.70 8.82
N VAL A 17 5.15 -15.95 9.15
CA VAL A 17 5.23 -14.62 9.78
C VAL A 17 4.14 -14.42 10.83
N THR A 18 4.34 -13.46 11.72
CA THR A 18 3.28 -12.92 12.59
C THR A 18 3.03 -11.47 12.22
N ILE A 19 1.83 -11.17 11.72
CA ILE A 19 1.40 -9.80 11.43
C ILE A 19 0.89 -9.17 12.71
N SER A 20 1.55 -8.11 13.17
CA SER A 20 1.23 -7.41 14.42
C SER A 20 0.91 -5.93 14.22
N VAL A 21 1.17 -5.38 13.03
CA VAL A 21 1.01 -3.96 12.70
C VAL A 21 0.39 -3.81 11.32
N ASP A 22 -0.21 -2.64 11.07
CA ASP A 22 -0.83 -2.31 9.79
C ASP A 22 0.20 -1.96 8.73
N ASP A 23 0.21 -2.71 7.63
CA ASP A 23 1.11 -2.48 6.48
C ASP A 23 0.65 -1.32 5.58
N GLY A 24 -0.52 -0.74 5.81
CA GLY A 24 -1.06 0.36 5.00
C GLY A 24 -0.49 1.74 5.36
N ILE A 25 0.09 1.90 6.55
CA ILE A 25 0.53 3.20 7.06
C ILE A 25 1.77 3.68 6.29
N ARG A 26 1.73 4.94 5.82
CA ARG A 26 2.84 5.59 5.12
C ARG A 26 3.20 6.89 5.86
N PRO A 27 4.10 6.86 6.86
CA PRO A 27 4.38 8.01 7.73
C PRO A 27 4.96 9.23 7.00
N GLY A 28 5.61 9.01 5.84
CA GLY A 28 6.16 10.08 5.00
C GLY A 28 5.13 10.77 4.10
N THR A 29 3.84 10.43 4.20
CA THR A 29 2.82 11.04 3.35
C THR A 29 2.73 12.54 3.62
N SER A 30 2.88 13.35 2.57
CA SER A 30 2.80 14.81 2.61
C SER A 30 1.82 15.32 1.55
N LEU A 31 1.29 16.55 1.71
CA LEU A 31 0.45 17.17 0.68
C LEU A 31 1.17 17.28 -0.67
N ALA A 32 2.48 17.56 -0.65
CA ALA A 32 3.29 17.67 -1.85
C ALA A 32 3.40 16.34 -2.60
N ASP A 33 3.39 15.21 -1.89
CA ASP A 33 3.45 13.89 -2.52
C ASP A 33 2.07 13.42 -2.99
N LEU A 34 1.03 13.72 -2.22
CA LEU A 34 -0.36 13.44 -2.63
C LEU A 34 -0.75 14.19 -3.90
N ALA A 35 -0.33 15.44 -4.05
CA ALA A 35 -0.61 16.26 -5.24
C ALA A 35 0.00 15.72 -6.54
N LYS A 36 0.98 14.80 -6.46
CA LYS A 36 1.62 14.17 -7.64
C LYS A 36 0.86 12.93 -8.13
N LEU A 37 -0.10 12.42 -7.35
CA LEU A 37 -0.84 11.21 -7.69
C LEU A 37 -1.80 11.47 -8.84
N LYS A 38 -1.88 10.53 -9.78
CA LYS A 38 -2.80 10.63 -10.92
C LYS A 38 -4.24 10.31 -10.47
N PRO A 39 -5.25 10.97 -11.05
CA PRO A 39 -6.65 10.59 -10.85
C PRO A 39 -6.90 9.13 -11.27
N VAL A 40 -7.66 8.38 -10.46
CA VAL A 40 -7.86 6.94 -10.69
C VAL A 40 -9.08 6.66 -11.57
N PHE A 41 -10.16 7.42 -11.40
CA PHE A 41 -11.45 7.09 -12.03
C PHE A 41 -11.78 7.89 -13.28
N LYS A 42 -11.30 9.14 -13.38
CA LYS A 42 -11.59 10.05 -14.49
C LYS A 42 -10.34 10.86 -14.81
N LYS A 43 -10.06 11.07 -16.11
CA LYS A 43 -8.86 11.78 -16.59
C LYS A 43 -8.64 13.13 -15.89
N ASP A 44 -9.71 13.91 -15.73
CA ASP A 44 -9.70 15.24 -15.10
C ASP A 44 -10.41 15.23 -13.72
N GLY A 45 -10.46 14.06 -13.06
CA GLY A 45 -11.03 13.92 -11.72
C GLY A 45 -10.06 14.34 -10.61
N SER A 46 -10.55 14.40 -9.37
CA SER A 46 -9.73 14.76 -8.19
C SER A 46 -9.39 13.57 -7.29
N THR A 47 -10.10 12.45 -7.40
CA THR A 47 -9.85 11.27 -6.55
C THR A 47 -8.64 10.49 -7.05
N THR A 48 -7.68 10.29 -6.16
CA THR A 48 -6.44 9.56 -6.33
C THR A 48 -6.40 8.34 -5.40
N ALA A 49 -5.35 7.52 -5.47
CA ALA A 49 -5.17 6.42 -4.53
C ALA A 49 -4.90 6.89 -3.08
N GLY A 50 -4.46 8.16 -2.91
CA GLY A 50 -4.15 8.73 -1.60
C GLY A 50 -5.15 9.76 -1.09
N THR A 51 -6.13 10.17 -1.90
CA THR A 51 -7.13 11.23 -1.58
C THR A 51 -8.41 11.09 -2.38
#